data_AF-A0A844TLK9-F1
#
_entry.id   AF-A0A844TLK9-F1
#
_cell.length_a   1.000
_cell.length_b   1.000
_cell.length_c   1.000
_cell.angle_alpha   90.00
_cell.angle_beta   90.00
_cell.angle_gamma   90.00
#
_symmetry.space_group_name_H-M   'P 1'
#
loop_
_entity.id
_entity.type
_entity.pdbx_description
1 polymer ?
#
loop_
_entity_poly.entity_id
_entity_poly.type
_entity_poly.pdbx_seq_one_letter_code
_entity_poly.pdbx_strand_id
1 'polypeptide(L)' 'MTNLITGIIGLALVMTFLGILVFWIKAIPLIVIVIGVMILAVIDFVHSLRTNRVLR' A
#
# COMPACT_ATOMS: atom_id res chain seq x y z
N MET A 1 13.94 -9.10 -9.56
CA MET A 1 13.05 -8.51 -10.59
C MET A 1 11.58 -8.81 -10.28
N THR A 2 11.20 -10.06 -10.06
CA THR A 2 9.81 -10.48 -9.76
C THR A 2 9.22 -9.83 -8.49
N ASN A 3 9.95 -9.80 -7.37
CA ASN A 3 9.44 -9.22 -6.10
C ASN A 3 9.05 -7.74 -6.20
N LEU A 4 9.74 -6.98 -7.05
CA LEU A 4 9.50 -5.54 -7.22
C LEU A 4 8.22 -5.31 -8.03
N ILE A 5 8.02 -6.10 -9.08
CA ILE A 5 6.81 -6.07 -9.92
C ILE A 5 5.60 -6.55 -9.13
N THR A 6 5.73 -7.67 -8.40
CA THR A 6 4.63 -8.23 -7.60
C THR A 6 4.17 -7.28 -6.50
N GLY A 7 5.10 -6.61 -5.81
CA GLY A 7 4.71 -5.67 -4.77
C GLY A 7 4.16 -4.33 -5.30
N ILE A 8 4.58 -3.85 -6.47
CA ILE A 8 3.93 -2.70 -7.13
C ILE A 8 2.48 -3.04 -7.50
N ILE A 9 2.24 -4.23 -8.05
CA ILE A 9 0.89 -4.69 -8.40
C ILE A 9 0.03 -4.82 -7.14
N GLY A 10 0.56 -5.42 -6.08
CA GLY A 10 -0.15 -5.53 -4.80
C GLY A 10 -0.52 -4.17 -4.20
N LEU A 11 0.42 -3.21 -4.22
CA LEU A 11 0.20 -1.86 -3.72
C LEU A 11 -0.84 -1.10 -4.58
N ALA A 12 -0.76 -1.21 -5.90
CA ALA A 12 -1.74 -0.59 -6.81
C ALA A 12 -3.16 -1.15 -6.60
N LEU A 13 -3.29 -2.45 -6.37
CA LEU A 13 -4.59 -3.11 -6.18
C LEU A 13 -5.23 -2.69 -4.84
N VAL A 14 -4.42 -2.60 -3.78
CA VAL A 14 -4.85 -2.08 -2.46
C VAL A 14 -5.23 -0.60 -2.54
N MET A 15 -4.45 0.23 -3.23
CA MET A 15 -4.77 1.65 -3.46
C MET A 15 -6.10 1.83 -4.19
N THR A 16 -6.34 1.02 -5.23
CA THR A 16 -7.56 1.11 -6.03
C THR A 16 -8.78 0.66 -5.21
N PHE A 17 -8.65 -0.41 -4.43
CA PHE A 17 -9.72 -0.91 -3.57
C PHE A 17 -10.09 0.09 -2.45
N LEU A 18 -9.10 0.62 -1.73
CA LEU A 18 -9.32 1.61 -0.67
C LEU A 18 -9.86 2.93 -1.23
N GLY A 19 -9.37 3.37 -2.39
CA GLY A 19 -9.87 4.59 -3.06
C GLY A 19 -11.35 4.49 -3.44
N ILE A 20 -11.78 3.33 -3.95
CA ILE A 20 -13.20 3.07 -4.25
C ILE A 20 -14.01 3.07 -2.96
N LEU A 21 -13.54 2.40 -1.89
CA LEU A 21 -14.23 2.38 -0.60
C LEU A 21 -14.42 3.77 0.00
N VAL A 22 -13.39 4.63 -0.05
CA VAL A 22 -13.47 6.02 0.44
C VAL A 22 -14.44 6.86 -0.39
N PHE A 23 -14.52 6.65 -1.71
CA PHE A 23 -15.42 7.39 -2.57
C PHE A 23 -16.90 7.13 -2.25
N TRP A 24 -17.22 5.86 -1.99
CA TRP A 24 -18.57 5.41 -1.63
C TRP A 24 -18.91 5.67 -0.17
N ILE A 25 -17.96 5.49 0.75
CA ILE A 25 -18.15 5.65 2.19
C ILE A 25 -17.50 6.97 2.64
N LYS A 26 -18.28 8.04 2.66
CA LYS A 26 -17.87 9.39 3.10
C LYS A 26 -17.80 9.53 4.63
N ALA A 27 -17.15 8.59 5.30
CA ALA A 27 -16.93 8.66 6.74
C ALA A 27 -15.56 9.28 7.04
N ILE A 28 -15.54 10.40 7.77
CA ILE A 28 -14.32 11.08 8.23
C ILE A 28 -13.33 10.12 8.92
N PRO A 29 -13.73 9.27 9.89
CA PRO A 29 -12.80 8.35 10.54
C PRO A 29 -12.20 7.32 9.58
N LEU A 30 -12.95 6.90 8.55
CA LEU A 30 -12.48 5.95 7.56
C LEU A 30 -11.38 6.55 6.67
N ILE A 31 -11.52 7.83 6.28
CA ILE A 31 -10.52 8.55 5.47
C ILE A 31 -9.17 8.62 6.21
N VAL A 32 -9.19 8.95 7.51
CA VAL A 32 -7.97 9.04 8.33
C VAL A 32 -7.26 7.69 8.38
N ILE A 33 -7.99 6.61 8.60
CA ILE A 33 -7.43 5.24 8.61
C ILE A 33 -6.86 4.88 7.25
N VAL A 34 -7.58 5.19 6.15
CA VAL A 34 -7.10 4.90 4.79
C VAL A 34 -5.78 5.61 4.51
N ILE A 35 -5.66 6.88 4.87
CA ILE A 35 -4.39 7.63 4.71
C ILE A 35 -3.27 6.98 5.53
N GLY A 36 -3.55 6.57 6.78
CA GLY A 36 -2.58 5.86 7.62
C GLY A 36 -2.12 4.53 7.02
N VAL A 37 -3.07 3.72 6.55
CA VAL A 37 -2.78 2.44 5.88
C VAL A 37 -1.98 2.65 4.60
N MET A 38 -2.28 3.70 3.82
CA MET A 38 -1.54 4.02 2.60
C MET A 38 -0.06 4.33 2.88
N ILE A 39 0.22 5.11 3.92
CA ILE A 39 1.59 5.44 4.33
C ILE A 39 2.31 4.18 4.81
N LEU A 40 1.66 3.38 5.67
CA LEU A 40 2.22 2.13 6.18
C LEU A 40 2.49 1.12 5.05
N ALA A 41 1.59 0.99 4.07
CA ALA A 41 1.75 0.09 2.93
C ALA A 41 2.96 0.48 2.06
N VAL A 42 3.19 1.78 1.86
CA VAL A 42 4.37 2.26 1.12
C VAL A 42 5.64 1.98 1.92
N ILE A 43 5.64 2.23 3.23
CA ILE A 43 6.79 1.94 4.11
C ILE A 43 7.10 0.43 4.10
N ASP A 44 6.08 -0.41 4.24
CA ASP A 44 6.22 -1.85 4.27
C ASP A 44 6.75 -2.38 2.91
N PHE A 45 6.27 -1.81 1.80
CA PHE A 45 6.80 -2.10 0.47
C PHE A 45 8.27 -1.69 0.34
N VAL A 46 8.64 -0.48 0.75
CA VAL A 46 10.05 -0.01 0.70
C VAL A 46 10.95 -0.86 1.61
N HIS A 47 10.47 -1.23 2.79
CA HIS A 47 11.19 -2.10 3.71
C HIS A 47 11.36 -3.51 3.15
N SER A 48 10.31 -4.06 2.53
CA SER A 48 10.33 -5.35 1.83
C SER A 48 11.32 -5.36 0.65
N LEU A 49 11.46 -4.24 -0.06
CA LEU A 49 12.49 -4.07 -1.09
C LEU A 49 13.90 -3.93 -0.53
N ARG A 50 14.09 -3.18 0.57
CA ARG A 50 15.39 -3.02 1.23
C ARG A 50 15.87 -4.31 1.87
N THR A 51 15.03 -5.02 2.61
CA THR A 51 15.41 -6.29 3.27
C THR A 51 15.83 -7.34 2.25
N ASN A 52 15.15 -7.43 1.11
CA ASN A 52 15.54 -8.32 0.01
C ASN A 52 16.86 -7.94 -0.66
N ARG A 53 17.24 -6.65 -0.61
CA ARG A 53 18.51 -6.15 -1.15
C ARG A 53 19.68 -6.37 -0.18
N VAL A 54 19.43 -6.37 1.13
CA VAL A 54 20.45 -6.57 2.17
C VAL A 54 20.87 -8.04 2.30
N LEU A 55 19.99 -8.98 1.95
CA LEU A 55 20.28 -10.42 1.94
C LEU A 55 20.90 -10.94 0.62
N ARG A 56 21.35 -10.04 -0.28
CA ARG A 56 21.97 -10.40 -1.56
C ARG A 56 23.42 -9.96 -1.67
#